data_AF-A0A945SKJ1-F1
#
_entry.id   AF-A0A945SKJ1-F1
#
_cell.length_a   1.000
_cell.length_b   1.000
_cell.length_c   1.000
_cell.angle_alpha   90.00
_cell.angle_beta   90.00
_cell.angle_gamma   90.00
#
_symmetry.space_group_name_H-M   'P 1'
#
loop_
_entity.id
_entity.type
_entity.pdbx_description
1 polymer ?
#
loop_
_entity_poly.entity_id
_entity_poly.type
_entity_poly.pdbx_seq_one_letter_code
_entity_poly.pdbx_strand_id
1 'polypeptide(L)'
;LGAMVEQLNDAELHFQLLLPEEVSLVERTEALAAWCEGFLYGYGIAVANRKENPGETERELLQDLMEISRASFDGEESDEDEMDFIQIVEHIRMGALLLYEETHPALATPVNPQLH
;
A
#
# COMPACT_ATOMS: atom_id res chain seq x y z
N LEU A 1 8.07 -5.01 13.43
CA LEU A 1 7.05 -5.76 12.65
C LEU A 1 5.70 -5.83 13.37
N GLY A 2 5.62 -6.17 14.66
CA GLY A 2 4.34 -6.23 15.40
C GLY A 2 3.47 -4.96 15.32
N ALA A 3 4.05 -3.79 15.59
CA ALA A 3 3.33 -2.51 15.49
C ALA A 3 2.79 -2.17 14.08
N MET A 4 3.48 -2.63 13.02
CA MET A 4 3.02 -2.43 11.63
C MET A 4 1.81 -3.31 11.32
N VAL A 5 1.79 -4.53 11.83
CA VAL A 5 0.65 -5.44 11.68
C VAL A 5 -0.55 -4.95 12.49
N GLU A 6 -0.34 -4.37 13.66
CA GLU A 6 -1.40 -3.72 14.45
C GLU A 6 -2.02 -2.56 13.67
N GLN A 7 -1.22 -1.72 13.03
CA GLN A 7 -1.71 -0.60 12.21
C GLN A 7 -2.51 -1.05 10.97
N LEU A 8 -2.13 -2.17 10.35
CA LEU A 8 -2.88 -2.74 9.22
C LEU A 8 -4.24 -3.31 9.63
N ASN A 9 -4.43 -3.64 10.91
CA ASN A 9 -5.70 -4.09 11.48
C ASN A 9 -6.46 -2.98 12.20
N ASP A 10 -5.97 -1.74 12.15
CA ASP A 10 -6.57 -0.61 12.85
C ASP A 10 -7.82 -0.12 12.11
N ALA A 11 -8.97 -0.13 12.80
CA ALA A 11 -10.23 0.36 12.27
C ALA A 11 -10.21 1.88 11.97
N GLU A 12 -9.28 2.62 12.57
CA GLU A 12 -9.07 4.05 12.32
C GLU A 12 -8.11 4.31 11.13
N LEU A 13 -7.64 3.25 10.44
CA LEU A 13 -6.80 3.32 9.24
C LEU A 13 -5.50 4.14 9.43
N HIS A 14 -4.85 4.02 10.60
CA HIS A 14 -3.63 4.75 10.94
C HIS A 14 -2.35 4.25 10.26
N PHE A 15 -2.41 3.22 9.42
CA PHE A 15 -1.26 2.79 8.64
C PHE A 15 -0.74 3.94 7.78
N GLN A 16 0.58 4.17 7.84
CA GLN A 16 1.28 5.21 7.09
C GLN A 16 2.48 4.60 6.35
N LEU A 17 2.76 5.13 5.16
CA LEU A 17 3.97 4.76 4.43
C LEU A 17 5.19 5.36 5.15
N LEU A 18 6.29 4.62 5.19
CA LEU A 18 7.54 5.11 5.77
C LEU A 18 8.26 5.97 4.74
N LEU A 19 7.93 7.26 4.71
CA LEU A 19 8.50 8.25 3.80
C LEU A 19 9.18 9.37 4.59
N PRO A 20 10.21 10.04 4.03
CA PRO A 20 10.79 11.23 4.64
C PRO A 20 9.85 12.44 4.49
N GLU A 21 9.76 13.29 5.51
CA GLU A 21 8.85 14.46 5.51
C GLU A 21 9.57 15.78 5.17
N GLU A 22 10.78 15.99 5.70
CA GLU A 22 11.52 17.27 5.61
C GLU A 22 12.58 17.26 4.50
N VAL A 23 12.25 16.73 3.32
CA VAL A 23 13.14 16.64 2.15
C VAL A 23 12.43 17.08 0.86
N SER A 24 13.19 17.28 -0.22
CA SER A 24 12.63 17.73 -1.50
C SER A 24 11.56 16.78 -2.06
N LEU A 25 10.71 17.28 -2.96
CA LEU A 25 9.72 16.44 -3.65
C LEU A 25 10.40 15.37 -4.50
N VAL A 26 11.57 15.68 -5.08
CA VAL A 26 12.43 14.72 -5.78
C VAL A 26 12.79 13.56 -4.85
N GLU A 27 13.37 13.86 -3.68
CA GLU A 27 13.79 12.86 -2.70
C GLU A 27 12.61 12.06 -2.14
N ARG A 28 11.45 12.70 -1.94
CA ARG A 28 10.22 12.02 -1.52
C ARG A 28 9.69 11.08 -2.60
N THR A 29 9.77 11.48 -3.88
CA THR A 29 9.36 10.64 -5.02
C THR A 29 10.28 9.42 -5.15
N GLU A 30 11.60 9.61 -5.02
CA GLU A 30 12.56 8.51 -5.01
C GLU A 30 12.32 7.54 -3.84
N ALA A 31 12.01 8.08 -2.65
CA ALA A 31 11.67 7.27 -1.49
C ALA A 31 10.38 6.47 -1.70
N LEU A 32 9.38 7.06 -2.34
CA LEU A 32 8.13 6.37 -2.69
C LEU A 32 8.36 5.25 -3.71
N ALA A 33 9.18 5.51 -4.74
CA ALA A 33 9.57 4.49 -5.71
C ALA A 33 10.27 3.30 -5.02
N ALA A 34 11.23 3.58 -4.13
CA ALA A 34 11.92 2.56 -3.34
C ALA A 34 10.97 1.79 -2.41
N TRP A 35 9.98 2.46 -1.82
CA TRP A 35 8.94 1.82 -1.03
C TRP A 35 8.13 0.84 -1.88
N CYS A 36 7.73 1.24 -3.09
CA CYS A 36 7.00 0.39 -4.04
C CYS A 36 7.82 -0.84 -4.45
N GLU A 37 9.12 -0.67 -4.73
CA GLU A 37 10.03 -1.81 -5.01
C GLU A 37 10.11 -2.78 -3.83
N GLY A 38 10.27 -2.25 -2.61
CA GLY A 38 10.32 -3.05 -1.39
C GLY A 38 9.03 -3.83 -1.16
N PHE A 39 7.87 -3.19 -1.38
CA PHE A 39 6.57 -3.84 -1.30
C PHE A 39 6.45 -4.97 -2.34
N LEU A 40 6.72 -4.70 -3.61
CA LEU A 40 6.65 -5.69 -4.69
C LEU A 40 7.56 -6.89 -4.43
N TYR A 41 8.78 -6.65 -3.94
CA TYR A 41 9.71 -7.71 -3.58
C TYR A 41 9.18 -8.58 -2.43
N GLY A 42 8.73 -7.95 -1.34
CA GLY A 42 8.14 -8.65 -0.20
C GLY A 42 6.88 -9.43 -0.59
N TYR A 43 6.05 -8.83 -1.43
CA TYR A 43 4.84 -9.45 -1.96
C TYR A 43 5.16 -10.71 -2.76
N GLY A 44 6.10 -10.62 -3.71
CA GLY A 44 6.53 -11.77 -4.53
C GLY A 44 7.03 -12.95 -3.69
N ILE A 45 7.72 -12.68 -2.58
CA ILE A 45 8.11 -13.71 -1.61
C ILE A 45 6.89 -14.32 -0.91
N ALA A 46 5.96 -13.47 -0.43
CA ALA A 46 4.78 -13.91 0.30
C ALA A 46 3.87 -14.82 -0.55
N VAL A 47 3.74 -14.53 -1.85
CA VAL A 47 2.89 -15.30 -2.77
C VAL A 47 3.62 -16.36 -3.58
N ALA A 48 4.91 -16.59 -3.36
CA ALA A 48 5.73 -17.50 -4.18
C ALA A 48 5.15 -18.92 -4.33
N ASN A 49 4.39 -19.39 -3.35
CA ASN A 49 3.75 -20.71 -3.35
C ASN A 49 2.21 -20.65 -3.47
N ARG A 50 1.64 -19.48 -3.74
CA ARG A 50 0.19 -19.31 -3.90
C ARG A 50 -0.26 -19.99 -5.20
N LYS A 51 -1.35 -20.77 -5.10
CA LYS A 51 -1.95 -21.48 -6.26
C LYS A 51 -3.08 -20.70 -6.91
N GLU A 52 -3.66 -19.77 -6.17
CA GLU A 52 -4.78 -18.94 -6.61
C GLU A 52 -4.25 -17.75 -7.40
N ASN A 53 -4.98 -17.38 -8.45
CA ASN A 53 -4.65 -16.18 -9.21
C ASN A 53 -4.92 -14.91 -8.37
N PRO A 54 -4.18 -13.82 -8.65
CA PRO A 54 -4.42 -12.53 -8.02
C PRO A 54 -5.85 -12.05 -8.28
N GLY A 55 -6.47 -11.40 -7.29
CA GLY A 55 -7.75 -10.69 -7.45
C GLY A 55 -7.67 -9.52 -8.44
N GLU A 56 -8.77 -8.82 -8.68
CA GLU A 56 -8.75 -7.61 -9.53
C GLU A 56 -8.00 -6.47 -8.83
N THR A 57 -8.42 -6.13 -7.62
CA THR A 57 -7.78 -5.11 -6.77
C THR A 57 -6.29 -5.37 -6.54
N GLU A 58 -5.93 -6.62 -6.27
CA GLU A 58 -4.53 -7.04 -6.18
C GLU A 58 -3.75 -6.76 -7.48
N ARG A 59 -4.31 -7.08 -8.65
CA ARG A 59 -3.62 -6.84 -9.93
C ARG A 59 -3.46 -5.36 -10.22
N GLU A 60 -4.48 -4.56 -9.96
CA GLU A 60 -4.47 -3.11 -10.16
C GLU A 60 -3.40 -2.46 -9.28
N LEU A 61 -3.40 -2.76 -7.97
CA LEU A 61 -2.39 -2.24 -7.07
C LEU A 61 -0.97 -2.66 -7.49
N LEU A 62 -0.76 -3.92 -7.86
CA LEU A 62 0.55 -4.37 -8.31
C LEU A 62 1.00 -3.67 -9.60
N GLN A 63 0.07 -3.34 -10.50
CA GLN A 63 0.39 -2.55 -11.70
C GLN A 63 0.78 -1.13 -11.34
N ASP A 64 -0.01 -0.45 -10.51
CA ASP A 64 0.27 0.92 -10.08
C ASP A 64 1.63 1.01 -9.37
N LEU A 65 1.91 0.07 -8.45
CA LEU A 65 3.21 0.00 -7.77
C LEU A 65 4.38 -0.23 -8.74
N MET A 66 4.19 -1.00 -9.81
CA MET A 66 5.22 -1.20 -10.84
C MET A 66 5.46 0.04 -11.71
N GLU A 67 4.44 0.86 -11.93
CA GLU A 67 4.56 2.12 -12.65
C GLU A 67 5.27 3.16 -11.78
N ILE A 68 4.84 3.27 -10.51
CA ILE A 68 5.38 4.25 -9.56
C ILE A 68 6.81 3.89 -9.14
N SER A 69 7.18 2.61 -9.06
CA SER A 69 8.57 2.22 -8.78
C SER A 69 9.56 2.66 -9.86
N ARG A 70 9.07 3.03 -11.05
CA ARG A 70 9.87 3.55 -12.16
C ARG A 70 9.72 5.06 -12.33
N ALA A 71 8.92 5.71 -11.50
CA ALA A 71 8.73 7.14 -11.53
C ALA A 71 10.01 7.86 -11.11
N SER A 72 10.27 8.97 -11.78
CA SER A 72 11.34 9.91 -11.46
C SER A 72 10.79 11.32 -11.66
N PHE A 73 11.16 12.25 -10.78
CA PHE A 73 10.77 13.65 -10.89
C PHE A 73 11.96 14.49 -11.37
N ASP A 74 11.83 15.17 -12.50
CA ASP A 74 12.88 16.01 -13.12
C ASP A 74 12.45 17.46 -13.36
N GLY A 75 11.34 17.89 -12.76
CA GLY A 75 10.73 19.21 -12.93
C GLY A 75 11.06 20.23 -11.83
N GLU A 76 10.58 21.46 -12.02
CA GLU A 76 10.49 22.45 -10.94
C GLU A 76 9.30 22.08 -10.04
N GLU A 77 9.53 22.08 -8.72
CA GLU A 77 8.49 21.77 -7.75
C GLU A 77 7.40 22.86 -7.76
N SER A 78 6.14 22.44 -7.97
CA SER A 78 4.97 23.31 -7.86
C SER A 78 4.00 22.81 -6.78
N ASP A 79 3.10 23.70 -6.33
CA ASP A 79 2.03 23.33 -5.39
C ASP A 79 1.10 22.24 -5.95
N GLU A 80 0.99 22.13 -7.28
CA GLU A 80 0.21 21.08 -7.95
C GLU A 80 0.92 19.72 -7.82
N ASP A 81 2.24 19.67 -8.02
CA ASP A 81 3.03 18.44 -7.90
C ASP A 81 3.05 17.90 -6.45
N GLU A 82 3.08 18.80 -5.46
CA GLU A 82 2.94 18.43 -4.04
C GLU A 82 1.59 17.77 -3.75
N MET A 83 0.52 18.33 -4.32
CA MET A 83 -0.83 17.78 -4.15
C MET A 83 -0.97 16.43 -4.83
N ASP A 84 -0.43 16.27 -6.04
CA ASP A 84 -0.42 15.01 -6.78
C ASP A 84 0.37 13.94 -6.02
N PHE A 85 1.52 14.29 -5.47
CA PHE A 85 2.31 13.38 -4.64
C PHE A 85 1.51 12.88 -3.42
N ILE A 86 0.83 13.76 -2.70
CA ILE A 86 -0.02 13.38 -1.56
C ILE A 86 -1.13 12.42 -1.99
N GLN A 87 -1.77 12.67 -3.14
CA GLN A 87 -2.81 11.79 -3.67
C GLN A 87 -2.27 10.40 -4.02
N ILE A 88 -1.10 10.33 -4.66
CA ILE A 88 -0.45 9.06 -5.00
C ILE A 88 -0.09 8.27 -3.74
N VAL A 89 0.47 8.94 -2.72
CA VAL A 89 0.77 8.33 -1.42
C VAL A 89 -0.48 7.75 -0.79
N GLU A 90 -1.59 8.49 -0.79
CA GLU A 90 -2.85 8.03 -0.22
C GLU A 90 -3.44 6.85 -1.00
N HIS A 91 -3.37 6.89 -2.33
CA HIS A 91 -3.80 5.78 -3.19
C HIS A 91 -3.06 4.48 -2.86
N ILE A 92 -1.73 4.54 -2.77
CA ILE A 92 -0.90 3.38 -2.41
C ILE A 92 -1.23 2.88 -1.01
N ARG A 93 -1.38 3.79 -0.04
CA ARG A 93 -1.71 3.47 1.35
C ARG A 93 -3.04 2.72 1.45
N MET A 94 -4.07 3.21 0.76
CA MET A 94 -5.38 2.56 0.71
C MET A 94 -5.35 1.24 -0.03
N GLY A 95 -4.63 1.15 -1.16
CA GLY A 95 -4.43 -0.11 -1.87
C GLY A 95 -3.79 -1.18 -0.99
N ALA A 96 -2.75 -0.83 -0.23
CA ALA A 96 -2.10 -1.76 0.69
C ALA A 96 -3.04 -2.26 1.80
N LEU A 97 -3.89 -1.38 2.34
CA LEU A 97 -4.91 -1.74 3.33
C LEU A 97 -5.97 -2.69 2.75
N LEU A 98 -6.49 -2.40 1.55
CA LEU A 98 -7.48 -3.26 0.87
C LEU A 98 -6.89 -4.63 0.54
N LEU A 99 -5.67 -4.68 0.01
CA LEU A 99 -4.98 -5.94 -0.27
C LEU A 99 -4.74 -6.76 1.02
N TYR A 100 -4.43 -6.08 2.13
CA TYR A 100 -4.30 -6.75 3.43
C TYR A 100 -5.62 -7.36 3.88
N GLU A 101 -6.73 -6.64 3.76
CA GLU A 101 -8.07 -7.12 4.10
C GLU A 101 -8.50 -8.33 3.25
N GLU A 102 -8.26 -8.29 1.94
CA GLU A 102 -8.56 -9.40 1.02
C GLU A 102 -7.77 -10.66 1.35
N THR A 103 -6.50 -10.51 1.76
CA THR A 103 -5.60 -11.65 2.04
C THR A 103 -5.72 -12.16 3.49
N HIS A 104 -6.30 -11.37 4.38
CA HIS A 104 -6.54 -11.70 5.79
C HIS A 104 -8.00 -11.46 6.14
N PRO A 105 -8.95 -12.19 5.50
CA PRO A 105 -10.37 -12.01 5.80
C PRO A 105 -10.57 -12.19 7.30
N ALA A 106 -11.19 -11.18 7.92
CA ALA A 106 -11.50 -11.18 9.35
C ALA A 106 -12.05 -12.55 9.71
N LEU A 107 -11.43 -13.23 10.69
CA LEU A 107 -11.90 -14.50 11.24
C LEU A 107 -13.41 -14.41 11.38
N ALA A 108 -14.14 -15.08 10.50
CA ALA A 108 -15.58 -14.96 10.40
C ALA A 108 -16.15 -15.05 11.81
N THR A 109 -16.65 -13.94 12.35
CA THR A 109 -17.39 -13.97 13.61
C THR A 109 -18.47 -15.01 13.40
N PRO A 110 -18.47 -16.14 14.13
CA PRO A 110 -19.49 -17.14 13.93
C PRO A 110 -20.82 -16.45 14.25
N VAL A 111 -21.63 -16.23 13.22
CA VAL A 111 -23.02 -15.81 13.39
C VAL A 111 -23.66 -16.89 14.24
N ASN A 112 -23.85 -16.60 15.52
CA ASN A 112 -24.49 -17.51 16.45
C ASN A 112 -25.96 -17.66 15.99
N PRO A 113 -26.39 -18.83 15.47
CA PRO A 113 -27.73 -18.99 14.91
C PRO A 113 -28.83 -19.05 15.97
N GLN A 114 -28.52 -18.83 17.24
CA GLN A 114 -29.47 -18.96 18.34
C GLN A 114 -29.79 -17.62 19.00
N LEU A 115 -30.51 -16.77 18.26
CA LEU A 115 -31.43 -15.82 18.85
C LEU A 115 -32.78 -16.00 18.14
N HIS A 116 -33.55 -16.96 18.65
CA HIS A 116 -35.01 -17.03 18.54
C HIS A 116 -35.60 -16.42 19.81
#